data_AF-A0A495E6E2-F1
#
_entry.id   AF-A0A495E6E2-F1
#
_cell.length_a   1.000
_cell.length_b   1.000
_cell.length_c   1.000
_cell.angle_alpha   90.00
_cell.angle_beta   90.00
_cell.angle_gamma   90.00
#
_symmetry.space_group_name_H-M   'P 1'
#
loop_
_entity.id
_entity.type
_entity.pdbx_description
1 polymer ?
#
loop_
_entity_poly.entity_id
_entity_poly.type
_entity_poly.pdbx_seq_one_letter_code
_entity_poly.pdbx_strand_id
1 'polypeptide(L)'
;MKQDLRELFKKEQQAHKPKLKDGHEERFLKRLDNDVFKEKKKSYSLLKIAATILILITAGVFGYKEYNQQETIETIVVTKPRVNKEPISLGDLSPDLKKVEDYYTATINVSLSNLPVSDKNKILVDSYMEQLTKLNSEYEILTKELNESGPNDHTITALIKNLQLRLQLLQKLKKKLDQLKTEENDQII
;
A
#
# COMPACT_ATOMS: atom_id res chain seq x y z
N MET A 1 42.04 65.91 -10.50
CA MET A 1 42.93 65.27 -11.51
C MET A 1 42.91 63.76 -11.24
N LYS A 2 42.70 62.91 -12.25
CA LYS A 2 42.69 61.44 -12.11
C LYS A 2 44.11 60.93 -12.42
N GLN A 3 44.73 60.20 -11.51
CA GLN A 3 46.05 59.57 -11.75
C GLN A 3 45.86 58.29 -12.58
N ASP A 4 46.73 58.06 -13.56
CA ASP A 4 46.74 56.84 -14.37
C ASP A 4 47.38 55.69 -13.59
N LEU A 5 46.61 54.63 -13.37
CA LEU A 5 47.03 53.43 -12.64
C LEU A 5 48.21 52.74 -13.32
N ARG A 6 48.32 52.81 -14.65
CA ARG A 6 49.40 52.14 -15.39
C ARG A 6 50.77 52.76 -15.07
N GLU A 7 50.82 54.06 -14.84
CA GLU A 7 52.05 54.75 -14.44
C GLU A 7 52.40 54.48 -12.98
N LEU A 8 51.40 54.42 -12.10
CA LEU A 8 51.59 54.05 -10.69
C LEU A 8 52.19 52.64 -10.56
N PHE A 9 51.65 51.65 -11.28
CA PHE A 9 52.17 50.28 -11.25
C PHE A 9 53.58 50.16 -11.85
N LYS A 10 53.88 50.89 -12.94
CA LYS A 10 55.24 50.90 -13.51
C LYS A 10 56.26 51.47 -12.52
N LYS A 11 55.90 52.55 -11.82
CA LYS A 11 56.77 53.18 -10.82
C LYS A 11 56.98 52.27 -9.60
N GLU A 12 55.93 51.59 -9.15
CA GLU A 12 55.98 50.66 -8.02
C GLU A 12 56.80 49.39 -8.33
N GLN A 13 56.64 48.79 -9.52
CA GLN A 13 57.43 47.64 -9.95
C GLN A 13 58.93 47.95 -10.13
N GLN A 14 59.27 49.20 -10.46
CA GLN A 14 60.66 49.66 -10.50
C GLN A 14 61.23 49.93 -9.10
N ALA A 15 60.40 50.40 -8.15
CA ALA A 15 60.81 50.71 -6.78
C ALA A 15 60.92 49.47 -5.87
N HIS A 16 60.07 48.46 -6.07
CA HIS A 16 60.05 47.25 -5.27
C HIS A 16 59.95 46.00 -6.14
N LYS A 17 61.02 45.21 -6.18
CA LYS A 17 60.99 43.81 -6.62
C LYS A 17 60.95 42.93 -5.38
N PRO A 18 59.77 42.64 -4.81
CA PRO A 18 59.69 41.77 -3.65
C PRO A 18 60.22 40.39 -4.03
N LYS A 19 61.29 39.93 -3.37
CA LYS A 19 61.74 38.55 -3.47
C LYS A 19 60.78 37.68 -2.66
N LEU A 20 60.39 36.54 -3.21
CA LEU A 20 59.64 35.54 -2.47
C LEU A 20 60.46 35.08 -1.25
N LYS A 21 59.78 34.81 -0.13
CA LYS A 21 60.44 34.24 1.05
C LYS A 21 61.00 32.87 0.71
N ASP A 22 62.19 32.55 1.23
CA ASP A 22 62.82 31.25 1.02
C ASP A 22 61.89 30.10 1.46
N GLY A 23 61.92 29.02 0.67
CA GLY A 23 61.04 27.85 0.84
C GLY A 23 59.57 28.07 0.44
N HIS A 24 59.19 29.23 -0.12
CA HIS A 24 57.84 29.43 -0.64
C HIS A 24 57.51 28.47 -1.80
N GLU A 25 58.45 28.30 -2.73
CA GLU A 25 58.28 27.41 -3.89
C GLU A 25 58.13 25.95 -3.46
N GLU A 26 58.96 25.48 -2.53
CA GLU A 26 58.82 24.12 -1.96
C GLU A 26 57.47 23.92 -1.26
N ARG A 27 57.01 24.90 -0.46
CA ARG A 27 55.69 24.83 0.17
C ARG A 27 54.56 24.84 -0.85
N PHE A 28 54.73 25.57 -1.96
CA PHE A 28 53.77 25.61 -3.05
C PHE A 28 53.71 24.26 -3.77
N LEU A 29 54.85 23.69 -4.16
CA LEU A 29 54.93 22.37 -4.79
C LEU A 29 54.36 21.27 -3.88
N LYS A 30 54.65 21.33 -2.57
CA LYS A 30 54.09 20.39 -1.60
C LYS A 30 52.57 20.48 -1.51
N ARG A 31 51.97 21.67 -1.67
CA ARG A 31 50.50 21.82 -1.72
C ARG A 31 49.96 21.35 -3.07
N LEU A 32 50.64 21.68 -4.17
CA LEU A 32 50.27 21.27 -5.51
C LEU A 32 50.19 19.74 -5.62
N ASP A 33 51.21 19.01 -5.15
CA ASP A 33 51.21 17.54 -5.14
C ASP A 33 50.13 16.93 -4.24
N ASN A 34 49.80 17.60 -3.13
CA ASN A 34 48.76 17.11 -2.23
C ASN A 34 47.34 17.34 -2.77
N ASP A 35 47.16 18.35 -3.62
CA ASP A 35 45.89 18.76 -4.20
C ASP A 35 45.64 18.19 -5.62
N VAL A 36 46.55 17.36 -6.16
CA VAL A 36 46.26 16.55 -7.36
C VAL A 36 45.23 15.50 -6.99
N PHE A 37 43.96 15.83 -7.25
CA PHE A 37 42.75 14.99 -7.24
C PHE A 37 42.93 13.60 -6.61
N LYS A 38 42.93 13.53 -5.28
CA LYS A 38 42.69 12.25 -4.60
C LYS A 38 41.25 11.85 -4.87
N GLU A 39 41.04 11.03 -5.91
CA GLU A 39 39.74 10.45 -6.16
C GLU A 39 39.30 9.68 -4.91
N LYS A 40 38.26 10.20 -4.24
CA LYS A 40 37.64 9.52 -3.13
C LYS A 40 37.02 8.24 -3.69
N LYS A 41 37.66 7.09 -3.44
CA LYS A 41 37.10 5.79 -3.80
C LYS A 41 35.70 5.69 -3.19
N LYS A 42 34.66 5.60 -4.03
CA LYS A 42 33.28 5.45 -3.59
C LYS A 42 33.19 4.14 -2.80
N SER A 43 32.90 4.25 -1.51
CA SER A 43 32.72 3.09 -0.65
C SER A 43 31.32 2.53 -0.86
N TYR A 44 31.22 1.40 -1.56
CA TYR A 44 29.96 0.69 -1.79
C TYR A 44 29.50 -0.12 -0.57
N SER A 45 30.07 0.10 0.62
CA SER A 45 29.69 -0.64 1.83
C SER A 45 28.20 -0.51 2.16
N LEU A 46 27.60 0.66 1.91
CA LEU A 46 26.15 0.85 2.06
C LEU A 46 25.34 0.06 1.02
N LEU A 47 25.83 -0.07 -0.21
CA LEU A 47 25.18 -0.90 -1.23
C LEU A 47 25.27 -2.39 -0.89
N LYS A 48 26.37 -2.84 -0.28
CA LYS A 48 26.51 -4.22 0.19
C LYS A 48 25.48 -4.54 1.28
N ILE A 49 25.25 -3.60 2.21
CA ILE A 49 24.20 -3.75 3.26
C ILE A 49 22.80 -3.72 2.64
N ALA A 50 22.54 -2.85 1.68
CA ALA A 50 21.25 -2.83 0.97
C ALA A 50 20.99 -4.13 0.21
N ALA A 51 22.02 -4.71 -0.42
CA ALA A 51 21.91 -5.97 -1.16
C ALA A 51 21.55 -7.16 -0.26
N THR A 52 22.13 -7.25 0.96
CA THR A 52 21.79 -8.33 1.88
C THR A 52 20.36 -8.21 2.42
N ILE A 53 19.91 -6.99 2.71
CA ILE A 53 18.52 -6.73 3.12
C ILE A 53 17.54 -7.12 2.01
N LEU A 54 17.86 -6.78 0.76
CA LEU A 54 17.02 -7.10 -0.39
C LEU A 54 16.90 -8.61 -0.60
N ILE A 55 17.99 -9.37 -0.43
CA ILE A 55 17.97 -10.84 -0.48
C ILE A 55 17.09 -11.41 0.64
N LEU A 56 17.19 -10.90 1.87
CA LEU A 56 16.38 -11.37 2.99
C LEU A 56 14.89 -11.06 2.81
N ILE A 57 14.55 -9.87 2.31
CA ILE A 57 13.15 -9.52 1.99
C ILE A 57 12.63 -10.41 0.87
N THR A 58 13.42 -10.62 -0.19
CA THR A 58 13.01 -11.47 -1.31
C THR A 58 12.80 -12.92 -0.86
N ALA A 59 13.71 -13.47 -0.06
CA ALA A 59 13.59 -14.82 0.51
C ALA A 59 12.43 -14.93 1.51
N GLY A 60 12.20 -13.89 2.32
CA GLY A 60 11.08 -13.84 3.27
C GLY A 60 9.72 -13.75 2.56
N VAL A 61 9.60 -12.91 1.54
CA VAL A 61 8.41 -12.80 0.69
C VAL A 61 8.20 -14.10 -0.08
N PHE A 62 9.26 -14.69 -0.65
CA PHE A 62 9.18 -15.96 -1.36
C PHE A 62 8.79 -17.11 -0.42
N GLY A 63 9.41 -17.23 0.74
CA GLY A 63 9.07 -18.26 1.74
C GLY A 63 7.67 -18.08 2.32
N TYR A 64 7.22 -16.84 2.54
CA TYR A 64 5.84 -16.55 2.92
C TYR A 64 4.87 -16.91 1.80
N LYS A 65 5.22 -16.63 0.55
CA LYS A 65 4.41 -17.00 -0.61
C LYS A 65 4.35 -18.52 -0.78
N GLU A 66 5.45 -19.23 -0.61
CA GLU A 66 5.52 -20.71 -0.68
C GLU A 66 4.73 -21.35 0.47
N TYR A 67 4.82 -20.81 1.69
CA TYR A 67 4.04 -21.30 2.84
C TYR A 67 2.52 -21.09 2.65
N ASN A 68 2.12 -20.05 1.92
CA ASN A 68 0.70 -19.75 1.63
C ASN A 68 0.24 -20.24 0.24
N GLN A 69 1.12 -20.75 -0.60
CA GLN A 69 0.77 -21.40 -1.87
C GLN A 69 0.65 -22.90 -1.61
N GLN A 70 -0.58 -23.41 -1.62
CA GLN A 70 -0.80 -24.82 -1.94
C GLN A 70 -0.12 -25.11 -3.29
N GLU A 71 0.80 -26.07 -3.26
CA GLU A 71 1.65 -26.47 -4.37
C GLU A 71 0.84 -26.70 -5.66
N THR A 72 1.08 -25.89 -6.69
CA THR A 72 0.84 -26.31 -8.07
C THR A 72 2.13 -26.89 -8.62
N ILE A 73 2.40 -28.15 -8.30
CA ILE A 73 3.46 -28.91 -8.96
C ILE A 73 3.02 -29.15 -10.41
N GLU A 74 3.80 -28.63 -11.36
CA GLU A 74 3.74 -29.06 -12.77
C GLU A 74 4.32 -30.47 -12.88
N THR A 75 3.49 -31.48 -12.62
CA THR A 75 3.81 -32.87 -12.96
C THR A 75 3.20 -33.18 -14.32
N ILE A 76 4.05 -33.23 -15.35
CA ILE A 76 3.77 -33.99 -16.57
C ILE A 76 3.52 -35.45 -16.16
N VAL A 77 2.28 -35.94 -16.33
CA VAL A 77 1.86 -37.30 -16.77
C VAL A 77 0.38 -37.57 -16.42
N VAL A 78 -0.36 -37.98 -17.45
CA VAL A 78 -1.72 -38.59 -17.52
C VAL A 78 -2.95 -37.70 -17.21
N THR A 79 -3.53 -37.24 -18.32
CA THR A 79 -4.97 -37.06 -18.62
C THR A 79 -5.96 -37.27 -17.48
N LYS A 80 -6.33 -36.17 -16.80
CA LYS A 80 -7.69 -35.91 -16.34
C LYS A 80 -8.04 -34.46 -16.72
N PRO A 81 -9.19 -34.18 -17.35
CA PRO A 81 -9.55 -32.80 -17.63
C PRO A 81 -9.76 -32.09 -16.30
N ARG A 82 -8.87 -31.17 -15.94
CA ARG A 82 -9.15 -30.16 -14.93
C ARG A 82 -10.23 -29.26 -15.52
N VAL A 83 -11.48 -29.62 -15.26
CA VAL A 83 -12.57 -28.66 -15.36
C VAL A 83 -12.25 -27.61 -14.30
N ASN A 84 -11.84 -26.41 -14.73
CA ASN A 84 -11.90 -25.23 -13.89
C ASN A 84 -13.38 -25.02 -13.56
N LYS A 85 -13.88 -25.71 -12.53
CA LYS A 85 -15.21 -25.48 -12.02
C LYS A 85 -15.13 -24.13 -11.32
N GLU A 86 -15.91 -23.17 -11.81
CA GLU A 86 -16.17 -21.94 -11.06
C GLU A 86 -16.63 -22.32 -9.65
N PRO A 87 -16.19 -21.57 -8.62
CA PRO A 87 -16.60 -21.84 -7.25
C PRO A 87 -18.12 -21.74 -7.17
N ILE A 88 -18.74 -22.78 -6.63
CA ILE A 88 -20.17 -22.91 -6.42
C ILE A 88 -20.56 -21.87 -5.36
N SER A 89 -21.50 -20.99 -5.70
CA SER A 89 -22.11 -20.07 -4.73
C SER A 89 -23.37 -20.68 -4.11
N LEU A 90 -23.91 -20.01 -3.08
CA LEU A 90 -25.15 -20.40 -2.42
C LEU A 90 -26.30 -20.61 -3.40
N GLY A 91 -26.44 -19.72 -4.39
CA GLY A 91 -27.50 -19.75 -5.39
C GLY A 91 -27.37 -20.85 -6.43
N ASP A 92 -26.19 -21.43 -6.60
CA ASP A 92 -25.98 -22.55 -7.52
C ASP A 92 -26.49 -23.88 -6.95
N LEU A 93 -26.82 -23.91 -5.65
CA LEU A 93 -27.30 -25.11 -4.96
C LEU A 93 -28.78 -25.40 -5.23
N SER A 94 -29.61 -24.37 -5.37
CA SER A 94 -31.04 -24.53 -5.70
C SER A 94 -31.68 -23.23 -6.21
N PRO A 95 -32.79 -23.31 -6.97
CA PRO A 95 -33.51 -22.12 -7.43
C PRO A 95 -34.01 -21.21 -6.31
N ASP A 96 -34.37 -21.77 -5.15
CA ASP A 96 -34.87 -20.99 -4.02
C ASP A 96 -33.74 -20.30 -3.25
N LEU A 97 -32.59 -20.98 -3.09
CA LEU A 97 -31.39 -20.36 -2.53
C LEU A 97 -30.85 -19.25 -3.44
N LYS A 98 -30.97 -19.41 -4.76
CA LYS A 98 -30.63 -18.36 -5.72
C LYS A 98 -31.45 -17.09 -5.52
N LYS A 99 -32.77 -17.22 -5.36
CA LYS A 99 -33.64 -16.06 -5.07
C LYS A 99 -33.23 -15.36 -3.78
N VAL A 100 -32.86 -16.13 -2.75
CA VAL A 100 -32.40 -15.58 -1.47
C VAL A 100 -31.11 -14.81 -1.64
N GLU A 101 -30.10 -15.40 -2.27
CA GLU A 101 -28.80 -14.75 -2.52
C GLU A 101 -28.95 -13.50 -3.39
N ASP A 102 -29.67 -13.60 -4.50
CA ASP A 102 -29.94 -12.48 -5.42
C ASP A 102 -30.66 -11.33 -4.68
N TYR A 103 -31.69 -11.65 -3.88
CA TYR A 103 -32.45 -10.66 -3.12
C TYR A 103 -31.57 -9.90 -2.12
N TYR A 104 -30.81 -10.62 -1.28
CA TYR A 104 -29.97 -9.96 -0.27
C TYR A 104 -28.84 -9.18 -0.92
N THR A 105 -28.16 -9.74 -1.91
CA THR A 105 -27.03 -9.09 -2.58
C THR A 105 -27.48 -7.81 -3.29
N ALA A 106 -28.58 -7.86 -4.04
CA ALA A 106 -29.15 -6.67 -4.68
C ALA A 106 -29.55 -5.61 -3.65
N THR A 107 -30.23 -6.02 -2.57
CA THR A 107 -30.67 -5.09 -1.51
C THR A 107 -29.49 -4.45 -0.77
N ILE A 108 -28.44 -5.22 -0.47
CA ILE A 108 -27.21 -4.73 0.16
C ILE A 108 -26.54 -3.70 -0.76
N ASN A 109 -26.40 -4.01 -2.05
CA ASN A 109 -25.78 -3.10 -3.02
C ASN A 109 -26.55 -1.78 -3.14
N VAL A 110 -27.88 -1.85 -3.30
CA VAL A 110 -28.74 -0.66 -3.32
C VAL A 110 -28.64 0.13 -2.02
N SER A 111 -28.60 -0.56 -0.87
CA SER A 111 -28.48 0.09 0.44
C SER A 111 -27.15 0.84 0.57
N LEU A 112 -26.05 0.22 0.15
CA LEU A 112 -24.71 0.83 0.15
C LEU A 112 -24.63 2.05 -0.79
N SER A 113 -25.14 1.93 -2.01
CA SER A 113 -25.13 3.04 -2.99
C SER A 113 -25.94 4.25 -2.54
N ASN A 114 -26.96 4.04 -1.69
CA ASN A 114 -27.83 5.10 -1.17
C ASN A 114 -27.38 5.63 0.20
N LEU A 115 -26.21 5.26 0.71
CA LEU A 115 -25.72 5.77 2.00
C LEU A 115 -25.33 7.25 1.89
N PRO A 116 -25.96 8.16 2.68
CA PRO A 116 -25.60 9.56 2.67
C PRO A 116 -24.33 9.79 3.49
N VAL A 117 -23.16 9.76 2.84
CA VAL A 117 -21.86 10.02 3.47
C VAL A 117 -21.51 11.51 3.41
N SER A 118 -21.05 12.06 4.53
CA SER A 118 -20.58 13.44 4.68
C SER A 118 -19.43 13.50 5.68
N ASP A 119 -18.66 14.59 5.71
CA ASP A 119 -17.53 14.74 6.63
C ASP A 119 -17.92 14.56 8.11
N LYS A 120 -19.13 14.99 8.48
CA LYS A 120 -19.65 14.90 9.84
C LYS A 120 -19.99 13.48 10.29
N ASN A 121 -20.50 12.66 9.38
CA ASN A 121 -20.92 11.28 9.70
C ASN A 121 -19.88 10.22 9.29
N LYS A 122 -18.76 10.64 8.68
CA LYS A 122 -17.72 9.76 8.15
C LYS A 122 -17.22 8.73 9.17
N ILE A 123 -16.90 9.15 10.39
CA ILE A 123 -16.40 8.26 11.46
C ILE A 123 -17.42 7.15 11.78
N LEU A 124 -18.70 7.51 11.87
CA LEU A 124 -19.76 6.55 12.11
C LEU A 124 -19.88 5.57 10.94
N VAL A 125 -19.94 6.08 9.70
CA VAL A 125 -20.02 5.25 8.49
C VAL A 125 -18.83 4.29 8.42
N ASP A 126 -17.60 4.77 8.60
CA ASP A 126 -16.38 3.98 8.55
C ASP A 126 -16.41 2.81 9.55
N SER A 127 -16.90 3.04 10.78
CA SER A 127 -17.00 1.99 11.81
C SER A 127 -18.00 0.86 11.45
N TYR A 128 -19.05 1.19 10.69
CA TYR A 128 -19.99 0.19 10.18
C TYR A 128 -19.43 -0.51 8.94
N MET A 129 -18.69 0.21 8.08
CA MET A 129 -18.01 -0.39 6.93
C MET A 129 -16.96 -1.41 7.37
N GLU A 130 -16.21 -1.15 8.44
CA GLU A 130 -15.26 -2.13 8.99
C GLU A 130 -15.95 -3.43 9.41
N GLN A 131 -17.11 -3.34 10.07
CA GLN A 131 -17.90 -4.51 10.46
C GLN A 131 -18.49 -5.25 9.24
N LEU A 132 -18.92 -4.52 8.21
CA LEU A 132 -19.38 -5.13 6.96
C LEU A 132 -18.25 -5.87 6.24
N THR A 133 -17.03 -5.34 6.25
CA THR A 133 -15.85 -6.01 5.69
C THR A 133 -15.57 -7.32 6.41
N LYS A 134 -15.66 -7.35 7.75
CA LYS A 134 -15.51 -8.60 8.54
C LYS A 134 -16.56 -9.63 8.14
N LEU A 135 -17.82 -9.22 8.01
CA LEU A 135 -18.88 -10.11 7.53
C LEU A 135 -18.64 -10.57 6.09
N ASN A 136 -18.13 -9.73 5.20
CA ASN A 136 -17.81 -10.12 3.83
C ASN A 136 -16.70 -11.19 3.79
N SER A 137 -15.62 -11.00 4.54
CA SER A 137 -14.55 -11.99 4.64
C SER A 137 -15.05 -13.32 5.21
N GLU A 138 -15.94 -13.28 6.21
CA GLU A 138 -16.58 -14.49 6.74
C GLU A 138 -17.44 -15.20 5.68
N TYR A 139 -18.16 -14.46 4.83
CA TYR A 139 -18.92 -15.04 3.71
C TYR A 139 -18.01 -15.75 2.71
N GLU A 140 -16.86 -15.15 2.38
CA GLU A 140 -15.86 -15.75 1.49
C GLU A 140 -15.27 -17.04 2.09
N ILE A 141 -14.98 -17.06 3.38
CA ILE A 141 -14.52 -18.26 4.11
C ILE A 141 -15.59 -19.36 4.06
N LEU A 142 -16.84 -19.04 4.37
CA LEU A 142 -17.96 -19.99 4.31
C LEU A 142 -18.21 -20.50 2.88
N THR A 143 -18.03 -19.66 1.87
CA THR A 143 -18.14 -20.06 0.46
C THR A 143 -17.01 -21.01 0.08
N LYS A 144 -15.79 -20.76 0.58
CA LYS A 144 -14.68 -21.68 0.41
C LYS A 144 -14.96 -23.03 1.09
N GLU A 145 -15.44 -23.01 2.34
CA GLU A 145 -15.84 -24.23 3.07
C GLU A 145 -16.92 -25.02 2.32
N LEU A 146 -17.92 -24.32 1.76
CA LEU A 146 -18.97 -24.92 0.93
C LEU A 146 -18.38 -25.66 -0.29
N ASN A 147 -17.36 -25.08 -0.93
CA ASN A 147 -16.71 -25.66 -2.10
C ASN A 147 -15.76 -26.81 -1.76
N GLU A 148 -15.14 -26.78 -0.58
CA GLU A 148 -14.19 -27.81 -0.13
C GLU A 148 -14.88 -29.01 0.52
N SER A 149 -15.82 -28.76 1.42
CA SER A 149 -16.53 -29.78 2.21
C SER A 149 -17.86 -30.22 1.61
N GLY A 150 -18.35 -29.47 0.61
CA GLY A 150 -19.63 -29.68 -0.03
C GLY A 150 -20.80 -29.05 0.73
N PRO A 151 -21.99 -29.00 0.11
CA PRO A 151 -23.18 -28.38 0.69
C PRO A 151 -23.65 -29.12 1.95
N ASN A 152 -23.73 -28.39 3.05
CA ASN A 152 -24.35 -28.87 4.28
C ASN A 152 -25.22 -27.77 4.90
N ASP A 153 -26.23 -28.18 5.66
CA ASP A 153 -27.25 -27.28 6.23
C ASP A 153 -26.64 -26.19 7.12
N HIS A 154 -25.54 -26.49 7.82
CA HIS A 154 -24.88 -25.53 8.71
C HIS A 154 -24.20 -24.41 7.90
N THR A 155 -23.42 -24.77 6.88
CA THR A 155 -22.74 -23.80 6.00
C THR A 155 -23.76 -22.98 5.19
N ILE A 156 -24.81 -23.61 4.66
CA ILE A 156 -25.91 -22.91 3.98
C ILE A 156 -26.59 -21.90 4.92
N THR A 157 -26.93 -22.33 6.13
CA THR A 157 -27.55 -21.47 7.14
C THR A 157 -26.62 -20.31 7.54
N ALA A 158 -25.32 -20.58 7.67
CA ALA A 158 -24.32 -19.57 8.01
C ALA A 158 -24.18 -18.52 6.89
N LEU A 159 -24.15 -18.93 5.62
CA LEU A 159 -24.12 -18.03 4.47
C LEU A 159 -25.34 -17.10 4.44
N ILE A 160 -26.54 -17.66 4.59
CA ILE A 160 -27.79 -16.88 4.64
C ILE A 160 -27.77 -15.91 5.83
N LYS A 161 -27.36 -16.39 7.01
CA LYS A 161 -27.28 -15.58 8.23
C LYS A 161 -26.28 -14.43 8.07
N ASN A 162 -25.16 -14.67 7.39
CA ASN A 162 -24.18 -13.61 7.09
C ASN A 162 -24.81 -12.50 6.23
N LEU A 163 -25.50 -12.85 5.14
CA LEU A 163 -26.22 -11.91 4.29
C LEU A 163 -27.27 -11.10 5.09
N GLN A 164 -28.01 -11.77 5.97
CA GLN A 164 -28.98 -11.13 6.86
C GLN A 164 -28.30 -10.13 7.82
N LEU A 165 -27.19 -10.51 8.44
CA LEU A 165 -26.44 -9.64 9.36
C LEU A 165 -25.90 -8.39 8.63
N ARG A 166 -25.38 -8.55 7.42
CA ARG A 166 -24.92 -7.42 6.58
C ARG A 166 -26.06 -6.43 6.32
N LEU A 167 -27.23 -6.93 5.92
CA LEU A 167 -28.39 -6.08 5.69
C LEU A 167 -28.87 -5.39 6.98
N GLN A 168 -28.95 -6.12 8.10
CA GLN A 168 -29.34 -5.56 9.40
C GLN A 168 -28.39 -4.45 9.85
N LEU A 169 -27.09 -4.62 9.62
CA LEU A 169 -26.09 -3.62 9.95
C LEU A 169 -26.27 -2.35 9.12
N LEU A 170 -26.55 -2.48 7.82
CA LEU A 170 -26.87 -1.35 6.94
C LEU A 170 -28.16 -0.62 7.37
N GLN A 171 -29.20 -1.35 7.77
CA GLN A 171 -30.44 -0.76 8.29
C GLN A 171 -30.19 0.03 9.58
N LYS A 172 -29.36 -0.50 10.49
CA LYS A 172 -28.94 0.20 11.71
C LYS A 172 -28.16 1.47 11.39
N LEU A 173 -27.23 1.40 10.44
CA LEU A 173 -26.48 2.57 9.98
C LEU A 173 -27.43 3.64 9.44
N LYS A 174 -28.34 3.28 8.52
CA LYS A 174 -29.33 4.20 7.96
C LYS A 174 -30.13 4.90 9.07
N LYS A 175 -30.66 4.12 10.04
CA LYS A 175 -31.39 4.68 11.18
C LYS A 175 -30.55 5.67 11.99
N LYS A 176 -29.27 5.38 12.21
CA LYS A 176 -28.36 6.30 12.91
C LYS A 176 -28.09 7.57 12.13
N LEU A 177 -27.92 7.47 10.82
CA LEU A 177 -27.75 8.63 9.94
C LEU A 177 -29.00 9.52 9.91
N ASP A 178 -30.19 8.91 9.90
CA ASP A 178 -31.45 9.65 9.94
C ASP A 178 -31.64 10.36 11.29
N GLN A 179 -31.28 9.72 12.41
CA GLN A 179 -31.29 10.34 13.74
C GLN A 179 -30.39 11.58 13.81
N LEU A 180 -29.16 11.48 13.31
CA LEU A 180 -28.22 12.60 13.29
C LEU A 180 -28.74 13.79 12.46
N LYS A 181 -29.42 13.52 11.33
CA LYS A 181 -30.03 14.59 10.51
C LYS A 181 -31.16 15.31 11.24
N THR A 182 -32.01 14.59 11.97
CA THR A 182 -33.11 15.20 12.74
C THR A 182 -32.59 16.04 13.90
N GLU A 183 -31.59 15.53 14.64
CA GLU A 183 -30.96 16.28 15.74
C GLU A 183 -30.33 17.60 15.28
N GLU A 184 -29.77 17.66 14.07
CA GLU A 184 -29.27 18.92 13.50
C GLU A 184 -30.39 19.90 13.14
N ASN A 185 -31.50 19.43 12.57
CA ASN A 185 -32.62 20.30 12.19
C ASN A 185 -33.32 20.90 13.41
N ASP A 186 -33.42 20.16 14.52
CA ASP A 186 -34.04 20.65 15.76
C ASP A 186 -33.15 21.64 16.53
N GLN A 187 -31.84 21.68 16.26
CA GLN A 187 -30.91 22.66 16.86
C GLN A 187 -30.84 24.00 16.11
N ILE A 188 -31.46 24.09 14.94
CA ILE A 188 -31.45 25.29 14.08
C ILE A 188 -32.75 26.12 14.22
N ILE A 189 -33.77 25.58 14.92
CA ILE A 189 -35.04 26.26 15.25
C ILE A 189 -34.98 26.84 16.65
#